data_AF-A0A0A1U717-F1
#
_entry.id   AF-A0A0A1U717-F1
#
_cell.length_a   1.000
_cell.length_b   1.000
_cell.length_c   1.000
_cell.angle_alpha   90.00
_cell.angle_beta   90.00
_cell.angle_gamma   90.00
#
_symmetry.space_group_name_H-M   'P 1'
#
loop_
_entity.id
_entity.type
_entity.pdbx_description
1 polymer ?
#
loop_
_entity_poly.entity_id
_entity_poly.type
_entity_poly.pdbx_seq_one_letter_code
_entity_poly.pdbx_strand_id
1 'polypeptide(L)'
;MNIKCTHVEVNYQQLEKFQNRDDIQMTLNMMNDNLLLLQYHIPCHVCNIANSCFYLYENLSEIILPSTLTSICEEAFYNCVSLHNIQFPESLKSIGSLAFSGCGLTQVSIPTTVTYIGNNAFSECYKLKSACIPESGLECYMLLNYCFNLTTVNILKSNKKCFKINGAFNGCYSLKEIAIPESIVALEKSSFKNCSSLNKITIGNCVEKIGSNCFENCERLEYVKIPNLVTLIDTLAFKNCTKLRRVTFTNPIKTISPTAFEECTNLCEIYIGIEKIKIVEFLVSYNVSCMLENKSMICNNIIFVQSDFKKHLKLYKENGKNIGEIPNKVVRLSEQCFRTYKEVDIIKVPKSVKKVDDFCFYNSIPIENIIFEEKESIKISELAFGFDNC
;
A
#
# COMPACT_ATOMS: atom_id res chain seq x y z
N MET A 1 -42.85 23.03 29.90
CA MET A 1 -41.54 22.92 29.22
C MET A 1 -41.81 22.44 27.80
N ASN A 2 -41.61 23.28 26.79
CA ASN A 2 -41.67 22.83 25.39
C ASN A 2 -40.31 22.19 25.06
N ILE A 3 -40.25 20.87 25.07
CA ILE A 3 -39.05 20.14 24.63
C ILE A 3 -38.98 20.31 23.11
N LYS A 4 -38.02 21.11 22.63
CA LYS A 4 -37.73 21.26 21.21
C LYS A 4 -36.77 20.13 20.80
N CYS A 5 -37.32 19.05 20.26
CA CYS A 5 -36.53 17.98 19.66
C CYS A 5 -36.16 18.39 18.23
N THR A 6 -34.88 18.60 17.95
CA THR A 6 -34.38 18.97 16.61
C THR A 6 -33.76 17.80 15.86
N HIS A 7 -33.48 16.68 16.55
CA HIS A 7 -32.91 15.46 15.99
C HIS A 7 -33.58 14.23 16.60
N VAL A 8 -33.94 13.26 15.76
CA VAL A 8 -34.55 12.00 16.22
C VAL A 8 -33.96 10.82 15.46
N GLU A 9 -33.73 9.72 16.17
CA GLU A 9 -33.40 8.44 15.59
C GLU A 9 -34.69 7.67 15.35
N VAL A 10 -34.90 7.22 14.11
CA VAL A 10 -36.14 6.60 13.67
C VAL A 10 -35.86 5.30 12.94
N ASN A 11 -36.67 4.29 13.25
CA ASN A 11 -36.79 3.11 12.41
C ASN A 11 -37.80 3.36 11.29
N TYR A 12 -37.90 2.39 10.37
CA TYR A 12 -38.80 2.48 9.21
C TYR A 12 -40.26 2.82 9.60
N GLN A 13 -40.82 2.11 10.58
CA GLN A 13 -42.22 2.29 11.01
C GLN A 13 -42.48 3.66 11.64
N GLN A 14 -41.43 4.36 12.04
CA GLN A 14 -41.51 5.69 12.65
C GLN A 14 -41.38 6.81 11.60
N LEU A 15 -40.86 6.56 10.40
CA LEU A 15 -40.68 7.60 9.37
C LEU A 15 -41.99 8.31 9.03
N GLU A 16 -43.10 7.57 8.85
CA GLU A 16 -44.42 8.15 8.56
C GLU A 16 -44.92 9.10 9.65
N LYS A 17 -44.51 8.89 10.92
CA LYS A 17 -44.93 9.73 12.06
C LYS A 17 -44.28 11.11 12.02
N PHE A 18 -43.14 11.24 11.33
CA PHE A 18 -42.38 12.47 11.23
C PHE A 18 -42.39 13.09 9.83
N GLN A 19 -43.14 12.52 8.88
CA GLN A 19 -43.17 12.96 7.47
C GLN A 19 -43.62 14.41 7.23
N ASN A 20 -44.29 15.04 8.21
CA ASN A 20 -44.77 16.43 8.12
C ASN A 20 -43.96 17.40 8.99
N ARG A 21 -42.78 16.99 9.47
CA ARG A 21 -41.95 17.76 10.41
C ARG A 21 -40.63 18.19 9.77
N ASP A 22 -40.68 19.28 9.01
CA ASP A 22 -39.50 19.89 8.36
C ASP A 22 -38.48 20.47 9.36
N ASP A 23 -38.88 20.66 10.61
CA ASP A 23 -38.04 21.18 11.70
C ASP A 23 -37.21 20.09 12.40
N ILE A 24 -37.37 18.81 12.01
CA ILE A 24 -36.71 17.67 12.64
C ILE A 24 -35.79 16.98 11.64
N GLN A 25 -34.50 16.88 11.99
CA GLN A 25 -33.52 16.06 11.30
C GLN A 25 -33.59 14.61 11.76
N MET A 26 -33.54 13.65 10.83
CA MET A 26 -33.72 12.23 11.13
C MET A 26 -32.46 11.40 10.86
N THR A 27 -32.13 10.54 11.82
CA THR A 27 -31.18 9.44 11.65
C THR A 27 -31.97 8.16 11.41
N LEU A 28 -31.79 7.53 10.24
CA LEU A 28 -32.38 6.24 9.94
C LEU A 28 -31.56 5.13 10.61
N ASN A 29 -32.16 4.42 11.57
CA ASN A 29 -31.55 3.27 12.22
C ASN A 29 -32.40 2.00 12.02
N MET A 30 -31.74 0.91 11.64
CA MET A 30 -32.22 -0.47 11.55
C MET A 30 -33.56 -0.68 10.81
N MET A 31 -33.49 -1.39 9.69
CA MET A 31 -34.63 -2.14 9.17
C MET A 31 -34.73 -3.47 9.92
N ASN A 32 -35.65 -3.59 10.87
CA ASN A 32 -35.99 -4.90 11.42
C ASN A 32 -36.63 -5.75 10.30
N ASP A 33 -35.94 -6.83 9.95
CA ASP A 33 -36.48 -8.10 9.44
C ASP A 33 -36.74 -8.29 7.93
N ASN A 34 -36.09 -7.57 7.01
CA ASN A 34 -36.26 -7.92 5.58
C ASN A 34 -35.00 -7.94 4.72
N LEU A 35 -34.17 -8.98 4.91
CA LEU A 35 -33.06 -9.33 4.01
C LEU A 35 -33.48 -9.59 2.54
N LEU A 36 -34.79 -9.63 2.24
CA LEU A 36 -35.33 -9.75 0.88
C LEU A 36 -35.60 -8.39 0.21
N LEU A 37 -35.30 -7.26 0.87
CA LEU A 37 -35.51 -5.94 0.28
C LEU A 37 -34.67 -5.81 -1.00
N LEU A 38 -35.34 -5.54 -2.13
CA LEU A 38 -34.70 -5.36 -3.44
C LEU A 38 -34.36 -3.90 -3.75
N GLN A 39 -35.22 -2.96 -3.37
CA GLN A 39 -35.04 -1.53 -3.66
C GLN A 39 -35.64 -0.67 -2.54
N TYR A 40 -35.08 0.52 -2.32
CA TYR A 40 -35.61 1.44 -1.31
C TYR A 40 -35.36 2.90 -1.63
N HIS A 41 -36.36 3.75 -1.33
CA HIS A 41 -36.25 5.21 -1.42
C HIS A 41 -36.27 5.79 -0.02
N ILE A 42 -35.14 6.36 0.42
CA ILE A 42 -35.03 6.99 1.73
C ILE A 42 -35.74 8.36 1.68
N PRO A 43 -36.64 8.68 2.63
CA PRO A 43 -37.35 9.96 2.65
C PRO A 43 -36.45 11.20 2.74
N CYS A 44 -36.92 12.31 2.18
CA CYS A 44 -36.19 13.57 2.03
C CYS A 44 -35.85 14.33 3.33
N HIS A 45 -36.26 13.84 4.50
CA HIS A 45 -35.93 14.45 5.80
C HIS A 45 -34.86 13.68 6.57
N VAL A 46 -34.41 12.55 6.04
CA VAL A 46 -33.30 11.79 6.59
C VAL A 46 -32.01 12.51 6.23
N CYS A 47 -31.25 12.91 7.25
CA CYS A 47 -29.94 13.52 7.07
C CYS A 47 -28.80 12.54 7.40
N ASN A 48 -29.08 11.48 8.17
CA ASN A 48 -28.07 10.51 8.60
C ASN A 48 -28.55 9.07 8.38
N ILE A 49 -27.69 8.19 7.88
CA ILE A 49 -27.89 6.73 7.90
C ILE A 49 -27.00 6.16 9.00
N ALA A 50 -27.60 5.50 9.99
CA ALA A 50 -26.91 5.00 11.17
C ALA A 50 -25.94 3.84 10.86
N ASN A 51 -25.17 3.47 11.88
CA ASN A 51 -24.27 2.32 11.81
C ASN A 51 -25.03 1.06 11.41
N SER A 52 -24.45 0.28 10.50
CA SER A 52 -24.94 -1.04 10.10
C SER A 52 -26.42 -1.06 9.63
N CYS A 53 -26.97 0.09 9.20
CA CYS A 53 -28.40 0.24 8.91
C CYS A 53 -28.95 -0.74 7.86
N PHE A 54 -28.16 -1.05 6.83
CA PHE A 54 -28.43 -2.01 5.77
C PHE A 54 -27.34 -3.12 5.72
N TYR A 55 -26.75 -3.45 6.87
CA TYR A 55 -25.70 -4.48 6.98
C TYR A 55 -26.18 -5.84 6.46
N LEU A 56 -25.43 -6.43 5.52
CA LEU A 56 -25.72 -7.73 4.87
C LEU A 56 -27.07 -7.79 4.14
N TYR A 57 -27.58 -6.66 3.63
CA TYR A 57 -28.75 -6.69 2.74
C TYR A 57 -28.35 -7.18 1.34
N GLU A 58 -28.11 -8.49 1.22
CA GLU A 58 -27.52 -9.12 0.02
C GLU A 58 -28.40 -8.98 -1.23
N ASN A 59 -29.72 -8.84 -1.07
CA ASN A 59 -30.67 -8.67 -2.17
C ASN A 59 -30.92 -7.20 -2.55
N LEU A 60 -30.46 -6.24 -1.73
CA LEU A 60 -30.67 -4.81 -2.01
C LEU A 60 -29.89 -4.42 -3.24
N SER A 61 -30.61 -4.14 -4.32
CA SER A 61 -30.05 -3.84 -5.64
C SER A 61 -29.98 -2.34 -5.93
N GLU A 62 -30.89 -1.55 -5.35
CA GLU A 62 -30.98 -0.11 -5.58
C GLU A 62 -31.36 0.62 -4.29
N ILE A 63 -30.70 1.74 -4.04
CA ILE A 63 -31.11 2.68 -2.99
C ILE A 63 -31.04 4.11 -3.50
N ILE A 64 -32.13 4.85 -3.29
CA ILE A 64 -32.21 6.27 -3.62
C ILE A 64 -32.00 7.06 -2.32
N LEU A 65 -30.89 7.79 -2.27
CA LEU A 65 -30.50 8.63 -1.14
C LEU A 65 -31.19 10.01 -1.23
N PRO A 66 -31.58 10.62 -0.09
CA PRO A 66 -32.25 11.91 -0.10
C PRO A 66 -31.24 13.05 -0.28
N SER A 67 -31.67 14.15 -0.89
CA SER A 67 -30.81 15.34 -1.11
C SER A 67 -30.39 16.09 0.16
N THR A 68 -30.94 15.72 1.31
CA THR A 68 -30.60 16.23 2.65
C THR A 68 -29.55 15.39 3.36
N LEU A 69 -29.15 14.24 2.80
CA LEU A 69 -28.24 13.31 3.48
C LEU A 69 -26.87 13.94 3.67
N THR A 70 -26.45 14.10 4.92
CA THR A 70 -25.15 14.65 5.31
C THR A 70 -24.16 13.57 5.73
N SER A 71 -24.62 12.43 6.24
CA SER A 71 -23.71 11.37 6.72
C SER A 71 -24.23 9.95 6.48
N ILE A 72 -23.32 9.07 6.07
CA ILE A 72 -23.50 7.62 6.06
C ILE A 72 -22.51 7.05 7.07
N CYS A 73 -22.98 6.38 8.10
CA CYS A 73 -22.13 5.94 9.20
C CYS A 73 -21.46 4.56 8.93
N GLU A 74 -20.77 4.03 9.94
CA GLU A 74 -19.94 2.83 9.83
C GLU A 74 -20.75 1.61 9.41
N GLU A 75 -20.21 0.81 8.48
CA GLU A 75 -20.82 -0.44 7.98
C GLU A 75 -22.25 -0.31 7.43
N ALA A 76 -22.73 0.91 7.15
CA ALA A 76 -24.14 1.16 6.82
C ALA A 76 -24.68 0.30 5.66
N PHE A 77 -23.87 -0.06 4.68
CA PHE A 77 -24.19 -0.94 3.54
C PHE A 77 -23.19 -2.09 3.39
N TYR A 78 -22.53 -2.48 4.48
CA TYR A 78 -21.52 -3.54 4.45
C TYR A 78 -22.11 -4.83 3.83
N ASN A 79 -21.40 -5.39 2.85
CA ASN A 79 -21.77 -6.59 2.11
C ASN A 79 -23.18 -6.55 1.47
N CYS A 80 -23.66 -5.38 1.03
CA CYS A 80 -24.78 -5.30 0.07
C CYS A 80 -24.34 -5.75 -1.34
N VAL A 81 -24.14 -7.05 -1.54
CA VAL A 81 -23.50 -7.63 -2.76
C VAL A 81 -24.29 -7.43 -4.07
N SER A 82 -25.59 -7.14 -3.98
CA SER A 82 -26.44 -6.81 -5.13
C SER A 82 -26.52 -5.30 -5.43
N LEU A 83 -26.09 -4.44 -4.51
CA LEU A 83 -26.17 -2.99 -4.66
C LEU A 83 -25.16 -2.54 -5.70
N HIS A 84 -25.62 -2.32 -6.92
CA HIS A 84 -24.76 -2.14 -8.10
C HIS A 84 -24.64 -0.69 -8.55
N ASN A 85 -25.54 0.18 -8.08
CA ASN A 85 -25.55 1.60 -8.35
C ASN A 85 -25.92 2.39 -7.08
N ILE A 86 -25.25 3.51 -6.88
CA ILE A 86 -25.58 4.47 -5.82
C ILE A 86 -25.20 5.88 -6.28
N GLN A 87 -26.08 6.84 -6.02
CA GLN A 87 -25.84 8.25 -6.31
C GLN A 87 -25.75 9.01 -4.98
N PHE A 88 -24.57 9.56 -4.70
CA PHE A 88 -24.36 10.38 -3.51
C PHE A 88 -24.86 11.81 -3.75
N PRO A 89 -25.62 12.39 -2.82
CA PRO A 89 -26.06 13.78 -2.92
C PRO A 89 -24.94 14.76 -2.58
N GLU A 90 -24.96 15.97 -3.15
CA GLU A 90 -24.00 17.05 -2.89
C GLU A 90 -24.04 17.57 -1.43
N SER A 91 -25.09 17.25 -0.68
CA SER A 91 -25.16 17.51 0.76
C SER A 91 -24.20 16.63 1.57
N LEU A 92 -23.77 15.48 1.04
CA LEU A 92 -23.02 14.48 1.77
C LEU A 92 -21.66 15.02 2.21
N LYS A 93 -21.35 14.86 3.50
CA LYS A 93 -20.12 15.33 4.15
C LYS A 93 -19.22 14.21 4.64
N SER A 94 -19.80 13.07 5.05
CA SER A 94 -19.04 11.96 5.62
C SER A 94 -19.55 10.58 5.20
N ILE A 95 -18.61 9.68 4.95
CA ILE A 95 -18.83 8.25 4.74
C ILE A 95 -18.04 7.49 5.80
N GLY A 96 -18.69 6.61 6.55
CA GLY A 96 -18.10 5.86 7.65
C GLY A 96 -17.13 4.75 7.21
N SER A 97 -16.43 4.18 8.18
CA SER A 97 -15.56 3.02 7.93
C SER A 97 -16.39 1.84 7.43
N LEU A 98 -15.85 1.06 6.50
CA LEU A 98 -16.50 -0.13 5.92
C LEU A 98 -17.89 0.10 5.32
N ALA A 99 -18.33 1.37 5.15
CA ALA A 99 -19.73 1.71 4.86
C ALA A 99 -20.28 1.03 3.60
N PHE A 100 -19.45 0.82 2.57
CA PHE A 100 -19.77 0.12 1.34
C PHE A 100 -18.80 -1.03 1.05
N SER A 101 -18.12 -1.56 2.08
CA SER A 101 -17.20 -2.67 1.89
C SER A 101 -17.97 -3.90 1.41
N GLY A 102 -17.49 -4.56 0.35
CA GLY A 102 -18.11 -5.75 -0.23
C GLY A 102 -19.39 -5.48 -1.05
N CYS A 103 -19.75 -4.22 -1.31
CA CYS A 103 -20.92 -3.92 -2.14
C CYS A 103 -20.73 -4.36 -3.60
N GLY A 104 -21.85 -4.63 -4.27
CA GLY A 104 -21.91 -4.99 -5.69
C GLY A 104 -21.65 -3.84 -6.68
N LEU A 105 -21.12 -2.70 -6.22
CA LEU A 105 -21.04 -1.46 -6.99
C LEU A 105 -20.26 -1.65 -8.28
N THR A 106 -20.77 -1.13 -9.38
CA THR A 106 -20.10 -1.18 -10.69
C THR A 106 -19.33 0.10 -11.00
N GLN A 107 -19.78 1.21 -10.42
CA GLN A 107 -19.14 2.52 -10.47
C GLN A 107 -19.42 3.27 -9.17
N VAL A 108 -18.55 4.21 -8.81
CA VAL A 108 -18.78 5.12 -7.68
C VAL A 108 -18.28 6.52 -8.03
N SER A 109 -19.05 7.54 -7.66
CA SER A 109 -18.63 8.94 -7.79
C SER A 109 -18.85 9.65 -6.47
N ILE A 110 -17.77 9.90 -5.73
CA ILE A 110 -17.81 10.55 -4.43
C ILE A 110 -17.72 12.08 -4.64
N PRO A 111 -18.71 12.87 -4.20
CA PRO A 111 -18.68 14.32 -4.34
C PRO A 111 -17.49 14.97 -3.62
N THR A 112 -17.02 16.10 -4.14
CA THR A 112 -15.93 16.88 -3.49
C THR A 112 -16.34 17.51 -2.16
N THR A 113 -17.64 17.53 -1.86
CA THR A 113 -18.21 17.95 -0.57
C THR A 113 -17.94 16.98 0.57
N VAL A 114 -17.55 15.73 0.26
CA VAL A 114 -17.20 14.72 1.25
C VAL A 114 -15.81 15.02 1.82
N THR A 115 -15.80 15.37 3.10
CA THR A 115 -14.59 15.78 3.83
C THR A 115 -14.01 14.68 4.71
N TYR A 116 -14.80 13.64 4.99
CA TYR A 116 -14.38 12.48 5.77
C TYR A 116 -14.81 11.19 5.07
N ILE A 117 -13.87 10.25 4.92
CA ILE A 117 -14.13 8.89 4.49
C ILE A 117 -13.40 7.95 5.44
N GLY A 118 -14.14 7.06 6.09
CA GLY A 118 -13.59 6.09 7.03
C GLY A 118 -12.86 4.94 6.34
N ASN A 119 -12.04 4.22 7.11
CA ASN A 119 -11.18 3.16 6.62
C ASN A 119 -11.96 2.08 5.86
N ASN A 120 -11.39 1.58 4.77
CA ASN A 120 -11.97 0.49 3.98
C ASN A 120 -13.39 0.77 3.44
N ALA A 121 -13.82 2.04 3.35
CA ALA A 121 -15.21 2.38 3.01
C ALA A 121 -15.73 1.74 1.71
N PHE A 122 -14.87 1.48 0.72
CA PHE A 122 -15.21 0.81 -0.53
C PHE A 122 -14.30 -0.39 -0.81
N SER A 123 -13.74 -1.01 0.23
CA SER A 123 -12.93 -2.22 0.11
C SER A 123 -13.77 -3.37 -0.47
N GLU A 124 -13.17 -4.28 -1.22
CA GLU A 124 -13.81 -5.52 -1.69
C GLU A 124 -15.06 -5.30 -2.56
N CYS A 125 -15.23 -4.12 -3.16
CA CYS A 125 -16.22 -3.90 -4.21
C CYS A 125 -15.77 -4.61 -5.51
N TYR A 126 -15.83 -5.93 -5.54
CA TYR A 126 -15.23 -6.78 -6.57
C TYR A 126 -15.75 -6.50 -7.99
N LYS A 127 -16.95 -5.92 -8.13
CA LYS A 127 -17.57 -5.56 -9.41
C LYS A 127 -17.24 -4.13 -9.88
N LEU A 128 -16.56 -3.33 -9.06
CA LEU A 128 -16.30 -1.93 -9.33
C LEU A 128 -15.33 -1.78 -10.49
N LYS A 129 -15.74 -1.07 -11.55
CA LYS A 129 -14.95 -0.86 -12.77
C LYS A 129 -14.34 0.54 -12.86
N SER A 130 -15.04 1.53 -12.32
CA SER A 130 -14.63 2.94 -12.33
C SER A 130 -14.91 3.61 -10.99
N ALA A 131 -14.04 4.53 -10.60
CA ALA A 131 -14.21 5.35 -9.40
C ALA A 131 -13.83 6.81 -9.66
N CYS A 132 -14.64 7.73 -9.16
CA CYS A 132 -14.33 9.15 -9.11
C CYS A 132 -14.20 9.55 -7.63
N ILE A 133 -12.99 9.91 -7.19
CA ILE A 133 -12.64 10.03 -5.77
C ILE A 133 -12.04 11.43 -5.51
N PRO A 134 -12.50 12.19 -4.51
CA PRO A 134 -11.83 13.42 -4.11
C PRO A 134 -10.48 13.12 -3.47
N GLU A 135 -9.49 13.99 -3.66
CA GLU A 135 -8.15 13.82 -3.05
C GLU A 135 -8.21 13.61 -1.53
N SER A 136 -9.17 14.22 -0.83
CA SER A 136 -9.42 14.00 0.61
C SER A 136 -9.73 12.55 0.96
N GLY A 137 -10.37 11.81 0.06
CA GLY A 137 -10.68 10.40 0.22
C GLY A 137 -9.44 9.51 0.20
N LEU A 138 -8.34 9.94 -0.42
CA LEU A 138 -7.13 9.11 -0.55
C LEU A 138 -6.33 8.97 0.75
N GLU A 139 -6.53 9.88 1.72
CA GLU A 139 -5.89 9.81 3.05
C GLU A 139 -6.44 8.63 3.88
N CYS A 140 -7.64 8.15 3.52
CA CYS A 140 -8.26 6.98 4.13
C CYS A 140 -7.44 5.72 3.89
N TYR A 141 -7.29 4.90 4.94
CA TYR A 141 -6.62 3.62 4.83
C TYR A 141 -7.47 2.64 3.99
N MET A 142 -6.87 2.07 2.95
CA MET A 142 -7.46 0.98 2.16
C MET A 142 -8.80 1.30 1.48
N LEU A 143 -9.01 2.56 1.07
CA LEU A 143 -10.28 3.04 0.49
C LEU A 143 -10.92 2.09 -0.54
N LEU A 144 -10.16 1.69 -1.57
CA LEU A 144 -10.59 0.82 -2.69
C LEU A 144 -9.80 -0.50 -2.71
N ASN A 145 -9.37 -0.95 -1.54
CA ASN A 145 -8.59 -2.18 -1.40
C ASN A 145 -9.36 -3.39 -1.94
N TYR A 146 -8.69 -4.26 -2.69
CA TYR A 146 -9.26 -5.45 -3.33
C TYR A 146 -10.47 -5.21 -4.26
N CYS A 147 -10.58 -4.01 -4.84
CA CYS A 147 -11.48 -3.77 -5.98
C CYS A 147 -10.89 -4.39 -7.27
N PHE A 148 -11.01 -5.71 -7.41
CA PHE A 148 -10.29 -6.52 -8.42
C PHE A 148 -10.53 -6.06 -9.87
N ASN A 149 -11.74 -5.62 -10.18
CA ASN A 149 -12.15 -5.21 -11.53
C ASN A 149 -11.99 -3.70 -11.81
N LEU A 150 -11.40 -2.95 -10.86
CA LEU A 150 -11.23 -1.51 -11.01
C LEU A 150 -10.23 -1.24 -12.13
N THR A 151 -10.67 -0.60 -13.20
CA THR A 151 -9.85 -0.31 -14.39
C THR A 151 -9.45 1.15 -14.51
N THR A 152 -10.30 2.05 -14.00
CA THR A 152 -10.17 3.50 -14.15
C THR A 152 -10.45 4.20 -12.83
N VAL A 153 -9.59 5.16 -12.48
CA VAL A 153 -9.77 6.03 -11.31
C VAL A 153 -9.56 7.47 -11.76
N ASN A 154 -10.57 8.30 -11.53
CA ASN A 154 -10.46 9.74 -11.67
C ASN A 154 -10.30 10.37 -10.27
N ILE A 155 -9.21 11.11 -10.06
CA ILE A 155 -8.95 11.80 -8.80
C ILE A 155 -9.37 13.26 -8.94
N LEU A 156 -10.38 13.67 -8.18
CA LEU A 156 -10.91 15.02 -8.18
C LEU A 156 -10.10 15.92 -7.27
N LYS A 157 -9.60 17.02 -7.83
CA LYS A 157 -8.83 18.01 -7.10
C LYS A 157 -9.62 18.61 -5.93
N SER A 158 -8.98 18.75 -4.79
CA SER A 158 -9.52 19.41 -3.60
C SER A 158 -8.79 20.74 -3.32
N ASN A 159 -9.34 21.54 -2.40
CA ASN A 159 -8.80 22.85 -2.03
C ASN A 159 -7.58 22.76 -1.09
N LYS A 160 -7.40 21.63 -0.38
CA LYS A 160 -6.23 21.36 0.47
C LYS A 160 -5.04 20.94 -0.39
N LYS A 161 -3.83 21.22 0.08
CA LYS A 161 -2.60 21.14 -0.75
C LYS A 161 -1.75 19.87 -0.55
N CYS A 162 -1.97 19.11 0.51
CA CYS A 162 -1.11 17.98 0.86
C CYS A 162 -1.94 16.78 1.30
N PHE A 163 -1.91 15.72 0.49
CA PHE A 163 -2.58 14.45 0.77
C PHE A 163 -1.60 13.28 0.65
N LYS A 164 -2.00 12.14 1.20
CA LYS A 164 -1.28 10.87 1.09
C LYS A 164 -2.19 9.85 0.48
N ILE A 165 -1.64 8.91 -0.28
CA ILE A 165 -2.35 7.70 -0.68
C ILE A 165 -1.97 6.61 0.31
N ASN A 166 -2.95 6.05 1.03
CA ASN A 166 -2.69 5.11 2.13
C ASN A 166 -3.27 3.71 1.86
N GLY A 167 -2.56 2.89 1.07
CA GLY A 167 -3.03 1.53 0.76
C GLY A 167 -4.26 1.49 -0.17
N ALA A 168 -4.66 2.64 -0.73
CA ALA A 168 -5.98 2.84 -1.31
C ALA A 168 -6.31 1.90 -2.48
N PHE A 169 -5.31 1.46 -3.25
CA PHE A 169 -5.50 0.62 -4.45
C PHE A 169 -4.82 -0.74 -4.34
N ASN A 170 -4.50 -1.21 -3.13
CA ASN A 170 -3.96 -2.55 -2.94
C ASN A 170 -4.91 -3.61 -3.52
N GLY A 171 -4.43 -4.51 -4.38
CA GLY A 171 -5.23 -5.56 -4.97
C GLY A 171 -6.19 -5.10 -6.08
N CYS A 172 -6.04 -3.89 -6.62
CA CYS A 172 -6.74 -3.47 -7.83
C CYS A 172 -6.10 -4.11 -9.08
N TYR A 173 -6.22 -5.43 -9.23
CA TYR A 173 -5.55 -6.23 -10.25
C TYR A 173 -5.78 -5.74 -11.69
N SER A 174 -6.92 -5.11 -11.97
CA SER A 174 -7.31 -4.63 -13.31
C SER A 174 -6.93 -3.18 -13.59
N LEU A 175 -6.35 -2.44 -12.63
CA LEU A 175 -6.04 -1.02 -12.81
C LEU A 175 -4.91 -0.88 -13.84
N LYS A 176 -5.18 -0.19 -14.95
CA LYS A 176 -4.23 -0.11 -16.08
C LYS A 176 -3.33 1.10 -16.04
N GLU A 177 -3.92 2.24 -15.68
CA GLU A 177 -3.22 3.52 -15.60
C GLU A 177 -3.77 4.37 -14.47
N ILE A 178 -2.90 5.20 -13.90
CA ILE A 178 -3.29 6.22 -12.93
C ILE A 178 -2.36 7.43 -13.01
N ALA A 179 -2.94 8.62 -12.86
CA ALA A 179 -2.21 9.87 -12.71
C ALA A 179 -2.33 10.34 -11.26
N ILE A 180 -1.20 10.40 -10.56
CA ILE A 180 -1.10 10.90 -9.19
C ILE A 180 -0.96 12.43 -9.25
N PRO A 181 -1.90 13.19 -8.64
CA PRO A 181 -1.87 14.66 -8.68
C PRO A 181 -0.67 15.29 -7.96
N GLU A 182 -0.41 16.56 -8.27
CA GLU A 182 0.61 17.41 -7.63
C GLU A 182 0.32 17.76 -6.16
N SER A 183 -0.86 17.41 -5.64
CA SER A 183 -1.22 17.61 -4.23
C SER A 183 -0.80 16.42 -3.34
N ILE A 184 -0.37 15.31 -3.93
CA ILE A 184 0.03 14.10 -3.20
C ILE A 184 1.49 14.22 -2.78
N VAL A 185 1.75 14.11 -1.47
CA VAL A 185 3.10 14.22 -0.90
C VAL A 185 3.71 12.86 -0.54
N ALA A 186 2.90 11.80 -0.40
CA ALA A 186 3.42 10.46 -0.12
C ALA A 186 2.53 9.37 -0.71
N LEU A 187 3.19 8.34 -1.24
CA LEU A 187 2.58 7.05 -1.57
C LEU A 187 2.96 6.09 -0.43
N GLU A 188 2.05 5.85 0.50
CA GLU A 188 2.34 5.04 1.70
C GLU A 188 2.33 3.54 1.37
N LYS A 189 2.58 2.73 2.41
CA LYS A 189 2.72 1.28 2.32
C LYS A 189 1.60 0.63 1.49
N SER A 190 2.00 -0.26 0.57
CA SER A 190 1.10 -1.07 -0.26
C SER A 190 0.08 -0.30 -1.12
N SER A 191 0.24 1.01 -1.36
CA SER A 191 -0.77 1.84 -2.05
C SER A 191 -1.25 1.31 -3.40
N PHE A 192 -0.36 0.66 -4.16
CA PHE A 192 -0.63 0.02 -5.45
C PHE A 192 -0.14 -1.44 -5.47
N LYS A 193 0.03 -2.06 -4.30
CA LYS A 193 0.43 -3.46 -4.23
C LYS A 193 -0.55 -4.31 -5.03
N ASN A 194 -0.08 -5.32 -5.75
CA ASN A 194 -0.90 -6.22 -6.55
C ASN A 194 -1.72 -5.55 -7.67
N CYS A 195 -1.39 -4.32 -8.09
CA CYS A 195 -1.95 -3.72 -9.31
C CYS A 195 -1.29 -4.34 -10.55
N SER A 196 -1.47 -5.65 -10.77
CA SER A 196 -0.72 -6.43 -11.76
C SER A 196 -0.97 -5.98 -13.21
N SER A 197 -2.09 -5.32 -13.51
CA SER A 197 -2.37 -4.73 -14.84
C SER A 197 -1.77 -3.34 -15.06
N LEU A 198 -1.22 -2.70 -14.01
CA LEU A 198 -0.75 -1.32 -14.06
C LEU A 198 0.47 -1.23 -14.96
N ASN A 199 0.32 -0.62 -16.13
CA ASN A 199 1.40 -0.48 -17.11
C ASN A 199 1.93 0.96 -17.20
N LYS A 200 1.14 1.95 -16.78
CA LYS A 200 1.48 3.36 -16.85
C LYS A 200 1.10 4.08 -15.55
N ILE A 201 2.03 4.80 -14.98
CA ILE A 201 1.79 5.69 -13.85
C ILE A 201 2.47 7.03 -14.08
N THR A 202 1.77 8.12 -13.76
CA THR A 202 2.36 9.46 -13.66
C THR A 202 2.40 9.85 -12.19
N ILE A 203 3.58 10.16 -11.66
CA ILE A 203 3.76 10.56 -10.27
C ILE A 203 3.94 12.08 -10.22
N GLY A 204 3.08 12.79 -9.47
CA GLY A 204 3.17 14.23 -9.26
C GLY A 204 4.50 14.66 -8.62
N ASN A 205 4.96 15.86 -8.93
CA ASN A 205 6.28 16.35 -8.50
C ASN A 205 6.38 16.62 -6.99
N CYS A 206 5.26 16.75 -6.29
CA CYS A 206 5.23 16.94 -4.84
C CYS A 206 5.45 15.66 -4.02
N VAL A 207 5.55 14.47 -4.63
CA VAL A 207 5.76 13.22 -3.88
C VAL A 207 7.17 13.19 -3.28
N GLU A 208 7.24 13.03 -1.96
CA GLU A 208 8.48 12.99 -1.17
C GLU A 208 8.90 11.57 -0.77
N LYS A 209 7.94 10.63 -0.72
CA LYS A 209 8.13 9.27 -0.22
C LYS A 209 7.34 8.24 -1.05
N ILE A 210 8.00 7.13 -1.36
CA ILE A 210 7.40 5.89 -1.87
C ILE A 210 7.61 4.79 -0.81
N GLY A 211 6.52 4.38 -0.16
CA GLY A 211 6.51 3.49 1.00
C GLY A 211 6.72 2.01 0.65
N SER A 212 6.83 1.19 1.70
CA SER A 212 7.16 -0.23 1.54
C SER A 212 6.10 -0.95 0.72
N ASN A 213 6.53 -1.86 -0.15
CA ASN A 213 5.64 -2.66 -1.01
C ASN A 213 4.69 -1.83 -1.90
N CYS A 214 4.92 -0.51 -2.06
CA CYS A 214 3.96 0.40 -2.69
C CYS A 214 3.49 -0.07 -4.08
N PHE A 215 4.39 -0.59 -4.90
CA PHE A 215 4.14 -1.14 -6.23
C PHE A 215 4.54 -2.62 -6.31
N GLU A 216 4.58 -3.35 -5.18
CA GLU A 216 4.88 -4.78 -5.20
C GLU A 216 3.88 -5.52 -6.12
N ASN A 217 4.36 -6.42 -6.98
CA ASN A 217 3.57 -7.17 -7.96
C ASN A 217 2.83 -6.29 -9.00
N CYS A 218 3.33 -5.09 -9.32
CA CYS A 218 2.91 -4.34 -10.52
C CYS A 218 3.58 -4.94 -11.77
N GLU A 219 3.21 -6.17 -12.12
CA GLU A 219 3.92 -7.01 -13.08
C GLU A 219 3.95 -6.47 -14.52
N ARG A 220 3.03 -5.57 -14.89
CA ARG A 220 2.99 -4.92 -16.21
C ARG A 220 3.66 -3.55 -16.29
N LEU A 221 4.16 -3.02 -15.17
CA LEU A 221 4.77 -1.68 -15.15
C LEU A 221 6.10 -1.72 -15.91
N GLU A 222 6.21 -0.99 -17.02
CA GLU A 222 7.42 -1.03 -17.88
C GLU A 222 8.40 0.12 -17.59
N TYR A 223 7.87 1.28 -17.21
CA TYR A 223 8.59 2.51 -16.98
C TYR A 223 8.04 3.25 -15.76
N VAL A 224 8.94 3.77 -14.93
CA VAL A 224 8.57 4.71 -13.87
C VAL A 224 9.52 5.90 -13.84
N LYS A 225 8.95 7.11 -13.82
CA LYS A 225 9.65 8.35 -13.54
C LYS A 225 9.47 8.71 -12.07
N ILE A 226 10.57 8.79 -11.34
CA ILE A 226 10.60 9.21 -9.96
C ILE A 226 10.87 10.72 -9.91
N PRO A 227 9.96 11.53 -9.33
CA PRO A 227 10.10 12.98 -9.27
C PRO A 227 11.23 13.42 -8.34
N ASN A 228 11.62 14.69 -8.48
CA ASN A 228 12.79 15.28 -7.82
C ASN A 228 12.68 15.37 -6.29
N LEU A 229 11.47 15.45 -5.73
CA LEU A 229 11.28 15.56 -4.29
C LEU A 229 11.32 14.21 -3.57
N VAL A 230 11.33 13.09 -4.29
CA VAL A 230 11.40 11.76 -3.66
C VAL A 230 12.74 11.59 -2.95
N THR A 231 12.70 11.57 -1.63
CA THR A 231 13.89 11.37 -0.78
C THR A 231 14.03 9.93 -0.30
N LEU A 232 12.92 9.18 -0.27
CA LEU A 232 12.85 7.80 0.23
C LEU A 232 12.07 6.89 -0.72
N ILE A 233 12.72 5.82 -1.18
CA ILE A 233 12.08 4.64 -1.75
C ILE A 233 12.32 3.46 -0.80
N ASP A 234 11.24 2.98 -0.20
CA ASP A 234 11.32 2.04 0.91
C ASP A 234 11.38 0.56 0.44
N THR A 235 11.47 -0.33 1.42
CA THR A 235 11.62 -1.78 1.33
C THR A 235 10.60 -2.40 0.39
N LEU A 236 11.09 -3.18 -0.59
CA LEU A 236 10.27 -3.89 -1.57
C LEU A 236 9.32 -3.00 -2.40
N ALA A 237 9.56 -1.69 -2.47
CA ALA A 237 8.63 -0.73 -3.10
C ALA A 237 8.22 -1.11 -4.52
N PHE A 238 9.11 -1.70 -5.32
CA PHE A 238 8.86 -2.16 -6.69
C PHE A 238 9.07 -3.68 -6.84
N LYS A 239 9.03 -4.44 -5.74
CA LYS A 239 9.31 -5.89 -5.78
C LYS A 239 8.41 -6.58 -6.82
N ASN A 240 8.99 -7.49 -7.61
CA ASN A 240 8.27 -8.28 -8.62
C ASN A 240 7.54 -7.42 -9.68
N CYS A 241 8.01 -6.20 -9.95
CA CYS A 241 7.66 -5.47 -11.17
C CYS A 241 8.41 -6.09 -12.36
N THR A 242 8.02 -7.30 -12.76
CA THR A 242 8.81 -8.14 -13.68
C THR A 242 8.97 -7.54 -15.08
N LYS A 243 8.07 -6.68 -15.55
CA LYS A 243 8.21 -5.94 -16.82
C LYS A 243 8.94 -4.61 -16.69
N LEU A 244 9.31 -4.18 -15.49
CA LEU A 244 9.96 -2.89 -15.27
C LEU A 244 11.33 -2.91 -15.95
N ARG A 245 11.41 -2.21 -17.07
CA ARG A 245 12.61 -2.15 -17.92
C ARG A 245 13.44 -0.91 -17.61
N ARG A 246 12.77 0.20 -17.27
CA ARG A 246 13.38 1.51 -17.08
C ARG A 246 12.89 2.21 -15.82
N VAL A 247 13.83 2.72 -15.03
CA VAL A 247 13.59 3.68 -13.94
C VAL A 247 14.34 4.97 -14.25
N THR A 248 13.66 6.11 -14.16
CA THR A 248 14.29 7.43 -14.29
C THR A 248 14.13 8.20 -12.99
N PHE A 249 15.25 8.55 -12.38
CA PHE A 249 15.31 9.47 -11.25
C PHE A 249 15.52 10.89 -11.78
N THR A 250 14.68 11.85 -11.40
CA THR A 250 14.84 13.23 -11.87
C THR A 250 16.13 13.87 -11.33
N ASN A 251 16.53 13.50 -10.10
CA ASN A 251 17.78 13.87 -9.44
C ASN A 251 18.33 12.66 -8.67
N PRO A 252 19.60 12.67 -8.24
CA PRO A 252 20.13 11.65 -7.32
C PRO A 252 19.25 11.53 -6.06
N ILE A 253 18.81 10.31 -5.75
CA ILE A 253 17.98 10.05 -4.56
C ILE A 253 18.84 9.86 -3.33
N LYS A 254 18.36 10.36 -2.18
CA LYS A 254 19.03 10.26 -0.88
C LYS A 254 19.01 8.84 -0.31
N THR A 255 17.85 8.18 -0.30
CA THR A 255 17.69 6.87 0.34
C THR A 255 16.82 5.94 -0.51
N ILE A 256 17.42 4.84 -0.97
CA ILE A 256 16.72 3.74 -1.64
C ILE A 256 16.99 2.49 -0.81
N SER A 257 15.94 1.77 -0.44
CA SER A 257 16.09 0.47 0.23
C SER A 257 16.82 -0.52 -0.69
N PRO A 258 17.78 -1.30 -0.17
CA PRO A 258 18.53 -2.26 -0.98
C PRO A 258 17.66 -3.30 -1.70
N THR A 259 16.46 -3.54 -1.18
CA THR A 259 15.51 -4.52 -1.70
C THR A 259 14.39 -3.88 -2.54
N ALA A 260 14.43 -2.55 -2.77
CA ALA A 260 13.35 -1.82 -3.44
C ALA A 260 12.99 -2.41 -4.82
N PHE A 261 13.97 -2.95 -5.54
CA PHE A 261 13.81 -3.52 -6.89
C PHE A 261 14.00 -5.05 -6.92
N GLU A 262 13.78 -5.77 -5.81
CA GLU A 262 13.84 -7.23 -5.81
C GLU A 262 12.93 -7.84 -6.89
N GLU A 263 13.42 -8.86 -7.61
CA GLU A 263 12.67 -9.57 -8.65
C GLU A 263 12.18 -8.69 -9.83
N CYS A 264 12.75 -7.49 -10.02
CA CYS A 264 12.55 -6.65 -11.23
C CYS A 264 13.36 -7.18 -12.42
N THR A 265 13.13 -8.43 -12.82
CA THR A 265 14.03 -9.23 -13.69
C THR A 265 14.34 -8.64 -15.08
N ASN A 266 13.55 -7.67 -15.56
CA ASN A 266 13.79 -6.96 -16.82
C ASN A 266 14.44 -5.57 -16.67
N LEU A 267 14.75 -5.13 -15.45
CA LEU A 267 15.33 -3.81 -15.21
C LEU A 267 16.77 -3.76 -15.77
N CYS A 268 16.96 -2.98 -16.83
CA CYS A 268 18.25 -2.86 -17.53
C CYS A 268 18.62 -1.40 -17.86
N GLU A 269 17.75 -0.46 -17.50
CA GLU A 269 17.95 0.96 -17.75
C GLU A 269 17.63 1.78 -16.50
N ILE A 270 18.66 2.37 -15.90
CA ILE A 270 18.51 3.36 -14.83
C ILE A 270 19.03 4.68 -15.37
N TYR A 271 18.24 5.74 -15.20
CA TYR A 271 18.59 7.10 -15.59
C TYR A 271 18.62 8.03 -14.37
N ILE A 272 19.55 8.98 -14.39
CA ILE A 272 19.52 10.17 -13.53
C ILE A 272 19.41 11.39 -14.47
N GLY A 273 18.29 12.11 -14.39
CA GLY A 273 17.92 13.09 -15.39
C GLY A 273 17.78 12.44 -16.77
N ILE A 274 18.64 12.84 -17.71
CA ILE A 274 18.71 12.30 -19.08
C ILE A 274 19.83 11.26 -19.26
N GLU A 275 20.68 11.05 -18.25
CA GLU A 275 21.88 10.22 -18.37
C GLU A 275 21.59 8.78 -17.95
N LYS A 276 21.86 7.82 -18.85
CA LYS A 276 21.81 6.39 -18.52
C LYS A 276 23.06 6.01 -17.72
N ILE A 277 22.89 5.53 -16.49
CA ILE A 277 24.02 5.10 -15.66
C ILE A 277 24.38 3.64 -15.96
N LYS A 278 25.68 3.34 -15.88
CA LYS A 278 26.21 1.97 -15.88
C LYS A 278 26.61 1.50 -14.48
N ILE A 279 27.02 2.43 -13.63
CA ILE A 279 27.44 2.17 -12.25
C ILE A 279 26.28 2.53 -11.33
N VAL A 280 25.88 1.58 -10.48
CA VAL A 280 24.85 1.73 -9.46
C VAL A 280 25.56 2.04 -8.15
N GLU A 281 25.51 3.31 -7.75
CA GLU A 281 26.19 3.81 -6.54
C GLU A 281 25.34 3.70 -5.27
N PHE A 282 24.02 3.55 -5.39
CA PHE A 282 23.18 3.32 -4.22
C PHE A 282 23.28 1.86 -3.74
N LEU A 283 22.96 1.64 -2.46
CA LEU A 283 23.02 0.33 -1.82
C LEU A 283 21.97 -0.62 -2.45
N VAL A 284 22.38 -1.83 -2.82
CA VAL A 284 21.50 -2.88 -3.37
C VAL A 284 21.72 -4.21 -2.67
N SER A 285 20.66 -5.02 -2.52
CA SER A 285 20.82 -6.39 -2.00
C SER A 285 21.62 -7.26 -2.96
N TYR A 286 22.18 -8.36 -2.49
CA TYR A 286 22.96 -9.27 -3.34
C TYR A 286 22.09 -9.87 -4.46
N ASN A 287 20.83 -10.19 -4.17
CA ASN A 287 19.89 -10.63 -5.20
C ASN A 287 19.67 -9.56 -6.30
N VAL A 288 19.50 -8.29 -5.90
CA VAL A 288 19.33 -7.17 -6.84
C VAL A 288 20.63 -6.95 -7.63
N SER A 289 21.81 -7.04 -7.01
CA SER A 289 23.07 -6.90 -7.74
C SER A 289 23.25 -7.98 -8.80
N CYS A 290 22.99 -9.25 -8.49
CA CYS A 290 23.06 -10.34 -9.46
C CYS A 290 22.15 -10.07 -10.68
N MET A 291 20.94 -9.58 -10.43
CA MET A 291 19.99 -9.23 -11.48
C MET A 291 20.49 -8.09 -12.38
N LEU A 292 21.00 -7.01 -11.79
CA LEU A 292 21.49 -5.84 -12.53
C LEU A 292 22.81 -6.13 -13.27
N GLU A 293 23.70 -6.92 -12.68
CA GLU A 293 24.96 -7.34 -13.29
C GLU A 293 24.72 -8.22 -14.53
N ASN A 294 23.70 -9.08 -14.51
CA ASN A 294 23.26 -9.83 -15.69
C ASN A 294 22.75 -8.93 -16.83
N LYS A 295 22.50 -7.64 -16.56
CA LYS A 295 22.15 -6.60 -17.54
C LYS A 295 23.30 -5.62 -17.80
N SER A 296 24.53 -6.02 -17.50
CA SER A 296 25.77 -5.25 -17.72
C SER A 296 25.88 -3.96 -16.91
N MET A 297 25.19 -3.87 -15.77
CA MET A 297 25.39 -2.80 -14.79
C MET A 297 26.42 -3.22 -13.75
N ILE A 298 27.09 -2.25 -13.13
CA ILE A 298 28.12 -2.49 -12.10
C ILE A 298 27.55 -2.05 -10.76
N CYS A 299 27.49 -2.97 -9.79
CA CYS A 299 27.02 -2.68 -8.43
C CYS A 299 28.20 -2.70 -7.47
N ASN A 300 28.58 -1.54 -6.93
CA ASN A 300 29.73 -1.45 -6.02
C ASN A 300 29.33 -1.54 -4.53
N ASN A 301 28.10 -1.14 -4.21
CA ASN A 301 27.59 -1.08 -2.85
C ASN A 301 26.57 -2.21 -2.62
N ILE A 302 27.09 -3.42 -2.46
CA ILE A 302 26.28 -4.64 -2.29
C ILE A 302 26.17 -4.99 -0.81
N ILE A 303 24.94 -5.04 -0.30
CA ILE A 303 24.62 -5.51 1.05
C ILE A 303 24.01 -6.91 0.99
N PHE A 304 24.43 -7.80 1.88
CA PHE A 304 23.78 -9.09 2.07
C PHE A 304 22.66 -8.93 3.10
N VAL A 305 21.44 -9.23 2.68
CA VAL A 305 20.25 -9.11 3.52
C VAL A 305 19.67 -10.48 3.86
N GLN A 306 18.73 -10.52 4.79
CA GLN A 306 18.07 -11.77 5.22
C GLN A 306 17.38 -12.52 4.05
N SER A 307 16.88 -11.84 3.02
CA SER A 307 16.31 -12.51 1.85
C SER A 307 17.36 -13.18 0.94
N ASP A 308 18.63 -12.79 1.05
CA ASP A 308 19.70 -13.31 0.19
C ASP A 308 20.19 -14.69 0.63
N PHE A 309 20.31 -14.97 1.93
CA PHE A 309 21.04 -16.16 2.39
C PHE A 309 20.43 -17.48 1.90
N LYS A 310 19.10 -17.58 1.79
CA LYS A 310 18.44 -18.81 1.30
C LYS A 310 18.79 -19.14 -0.15
N LYS A 311 19.09 -18.13 -0.95
CA LYS A 311 19.37 -18.29 -2.40
C LYS A 311 20.86 -18.22 -2.72
N HIS A 312 21.61 -17.43 -1.95
CA HIS A 312 22.95 -16.96 -2.35
C HIS A 312 24.05 -17.30 -1.34
N LEU A 313 23.72 -17.84 -0.16
CA LEU A 313 24.74 -18.36 0.73
C LEU A 313 25.29 -19.66 0.14
N LYS A 314 26.60 -19.71 -0.12
CA LYS A 314 27.23 -20.90 -0.69
C LYS A 314 27.39 -21.94 0.40
N LEU A 315 26.71 -23.08 0.24
CA LEU A 315 26.72 -24.18 1.20
C LEU A 315 27.63 -25.32 0.73
N TYR A 316 28.53 -25.78 1.60
CA TYR A 316 29.37 -26.97 1.36
C TYR A 316 29.82 -27.60 2.68
N LYS A 317 30.46 -28.77 2.59
CA LYS A 317 31.05 -29.45 3.76
C LYS A 317 32.57 -29.34 3.74
N GLU A 318 33.15 -29.04 4.90
CA GLU A 318 34.59 -29.01 5.11
C GLU A 318 34.90 -29.63 6.48
N ASN A 319 35.75 -30.65 6.53
CA ASN A 319 36.12 -31.37 7.76
C ASN A 319 34.91 -31.82 8.61
N GLY A 320 33.85 -32.28 7.95
CA GLY A 320 32.62 -32.75 8.60
C GLY A 320 31.66 -31.65 9.07
N LYS A 321 32.03 -30.36 8.94
CA LYS A 321 31.19 -29.21 9.28
C LYS A 321 30.48 -28.66 8.04
N ASN A 322 29.23 -28.23 8.20
CA ASN A 322 28.47 -27.50 7.20
C ASN A 322 28.89 -26.03 7.21
N ILE A 323 29.33 -25.51 6.07
CA ILE A 323 29.85 -24.17 5.90
C ILE A 323 28.85 -23.34 5.09
N GLY A 324 28.55 -22.14 5.56
CA GLY A 324 27.90 -21.08 4.79
C GLY A 324 28.90 -19.97 4.45
N GLU A 325 29.26 -19.84 3.19
CA GLU A 325 30.20 -18.82 2.71
C GLU A 325 29.45 -17.66 2.05
N ILE A 326 29.63 -16.45 2.60
CA ILE A 326 29.06 -15.22 2.04
C ILE A 326 29.81 -14.86 0.75
N PRO A 327 29.12 -14.41 -0.31
CA PRO A 327 29.79 -14.07 -1.56
C PRO A 327 30.82 -12.93 -1.46
N ASN A 328 31.95 -13.09 -2.17
CA ASN A 328 33.09 -12.17 -2.13
C ASN A 328 32.85 -10.74 -2.64
N LYS A 329 31.68 -10.43 -3.22
CA LYS A 329 31.34 -9.06 -3.64
C LYS A 329 30.58 -8.26 -2.59
N VAL A 330 30.12 -8.91 -1.51
CA VAL A 330 29.35 -8.26 -0.44
C VAL A 330 30.27 -7.30 0.33
N VAL A 331 29.84 -6.06 0.51
CA VAL A 331 30.57 -5.05 1.30
C VAL A 331 29.96 -4.77 2.67
N ARG A 332 28.71 -5.18 2.89
CA ARG A 332 27.99 -4.97 4.15
C ARG A 332 27.06 -6.14 4.47
N LEU A 333 26.96 -6.52 5.74
CA LEU A 333 25.90 -7.42 6.22
C LEU A 333 24.82 -6.58 6.90
N SER A 334 23.56 -6.78 6.51
CA SER A 334 22.44 -5.99 7.00
C SER A 334 22.10 -6.28 8.45
N GLU A 335 21.32 -5.38 9.01
CA GLU A 335 20.63 -5.63 10.27
C GLU A 335 19.85 -6.95 10.16
N GLN A 336 19.95 -7.78 11.21
CA GLN A 336 19.24 -9.06 11.34
C GLN A 336 19.50 -10.10 10.21
N CYS A 337 20.54 -9.94 9.39
CA CYS A 337 20.80 -10.76 8.20
C CYS A 337 20.80 -12.29 8.47
N PHE A 338 21.50 -12.73 9.51
CA PHE A 338 21.60 -14.12 9.97
C PHE A 338 20.86 -14.35 11.30
N ARG A 339 19.96 -13.44 11.68
CA ARG A 339 19.20 -13.59 12.92
C ARG A 339 18.50 -14.94 12.95
N THR A 340 18.67 -15.69 14.03
CA THR A 340 18.12 -17.05 14.22
C THR A 340 18.58 -18.12 13.22
N TYR A 341 19.56 -17.84 12.36
CA TYR A 341 20.05 -18.80 11.37
C TYR A 341 20.97 -19.85 12.02
N LYS A 342 20.62 -21.13 11.92
CA LYS A 342 21.31 -22.26 12.58
C LYS A 342 21.50 -23.49 11.66
N GLU A 343 21.35 -23.31 10.35
CA GLU A 343 21.41 -24.42 9.39
C GLU A 343 22.85 -24.83 9.02
N VAL A 344 23.85 -24.03 9.39
CA VAL A 344 25.27 -24.29 9.16
C VAL A 344 26.01 -24.35 10.48
N ASP A 345 27.16 -25.02 10.49
CA ASP A 345 28.03 -25.07 11.64
C ASP A 345 28.97 -23.86 11.69
N ILE A 346 29.35 -23.32 10.53
CA ILE A 346 30.27 -22.19 10.36
C ILE A 346 29.74 -21.21 9.33
N ILE A 347 29.87 -19.90 9.59
CA ILE A 347 29.68 -18.83 8.60
C ILE A 347 31.04 -18.23 8.26
N LYS A 348 31.41 -18.23 6.98
CA LYS A 348 32.61 -17.53 6.47
C LYS A 348 32.23 -16.16 5.92
N VAL A 349 32.84 -15.12 6.47
CA VAL A 349 32.66 -13.72 6.09
C VAL A 349 33.90 -13.26 5.29
N PRO A 350 33.75 -12.91 4.00
CA PRO A 350 34.89 -12.60 3.15
C PRO A 350 35.49 -11.23 3.45
N LYS A 351 36.75 -11.02 3.07
CA LYS A 351 37.51 -9.77 3.31
C LYS A 351 36.89 -8.51 2.67
N SER A 352 36.01 -8.69 1.69
CA SER A 352 35.27 -7.60 1.04
C SER A 352 34.23 -6.95 1.95
N VAL A 353 33.71 -7.67 2.94
CA VAL A 353 32.77 -7.12 3.92
C VAL A 353 33.50 -6.09 4.78
N LYS A 354 33.04 -4.84 4.75
CA LYS A 354 33.60 -3.73 5.54
C LYS A 354 32.70 -3.27 6.68
N LYS A 355 31.45 -3.72 6.72
CA LYS A 355 30.50 -3.38 7.79
C LYS A 355 29.55 -4.53 8.14
N VAL A 356 29.28 -4.71 9.43
CA VAL A 356 28.24 -5.60 9.97
C VAL A 356 27.31 -4.78 10.85
N ASP A 357 26.02 -4.78 10.52
CA ASP A 357 25.01 -4.02 11.25
C ASP A 357 24.44 -4.77 12.47
N ASP A 358 23.61 -4.06 13.23
CA ASP A 358 22.98 -4.50 14.46
C ASP A 358 22.23 -5.82 14.30
N PHE A 359 22.29 -6.67 15.31
CA PHE A 359 21.60 -7.96 15.38
C PHE A 359 21.85 -8.91 14.19
N CYS A 360 22.86 -8.64 13.35
CA CYS A 360 23.17 -9.43 12.17
C CYS A 360 23.26 -10.92 12.49
N PHE A 361 23.89 -11.31 13.60
CA PHE A 361 24.07 -12.69 14.03
C PHE A 361 23.29 -13.02 15.32
N TYR A 362 22.28 -12.23 15.68
CA TYR A 362 21.53 -12.42 16.91
C TYR A 362 20.83 -13.79 16.97
N ASN A 363 21.10 -14.57 18.02
CA ASN A 363 20.60 -15.94 18.20
C ASN A 363 20.91 -16.87 17.00
N SER A 364 22.00 -16.61 16.26
CA SER A 364 22.48 -17.45 15.17
C SER A 364 23.35 -18.60 15.72
N ILE A 365 24.42 -18.95 15.02
CA ILE A 365 25.46 -19.89 15.46
C ILE A 365 26.40 -19.23 16.49
N PRO A 366 27.17 -20.01 17.27
CA PRO A 366 28.16 -19.48 18.20
C PRO A 366 29.17 -18.53 17.52
N ILE A 367 29.59 -17.48 18.23
CA ILE A 367 30.43 -16.40 17.67
C ILE A 367 31.79 -16.91 17.17
N GLU A 368 32.35 -17.92 17.83
CA GLU A 368 33.59 -18.60 17.45
C GLU A 368 33.50 -19.34 16.11
N ASN A 369 32.28 -19.64 15.66
CA ASN A 369 32.02 -20.28 14.37
C ASN A 369 31.74 -19.26 13.25
N ILE A 370 31.86 -17.97 13.52
CA ILE A 370 31.76 -16.90 12.52
C ILE A 370 33.19 -16.46 12.17
N ILE A 371 33.69 -16.97 11.04
CA ILE A 371 35.07 -16.81 10.61
C ILE A 371 35.16 -15.64 9.63
N PHE A 372 35.79 -14.56 10.07
CA PHE A 372 36.12 -13.42 9.22
C PHE A 372 37.48 -13.62 8.57
N GLU A 373 37.57 -13.50 7.24
CA GLU A 373 38.85 -13.56 6.54
C GLU A 373 39.82 -12.44 6.95
N GLU A 374 39.29 -11.24 7.26
CA GLU A 374 40.09 -10.06 7.61
C GLU A 374 39.38 -9.17 8.64
N LYS A 375 39.21 -9.68 9.87
CA LYS A 375 38.41 -9.04 10.94
C LYS A 375 38.83 -7.60 11.26
N GLU A 376 40.12 -7.31 11.23
CA GLU A 376 40.70 -5.99 11.60
C GLU A 376 40.22 -4.85 10.69
N SER A 377 39.79 -5.17 9.47
CA SER A 377 39.35 -4.18 8.48
C SER A 377 37.83 -3.88 8.52
N ILE A 378 37.09 -4.51 9.42
CA ILE A 378 35.62 -4.53 9.42
C ILE A 378 35.05 -3.71 10.58
N LYS A 379 34.11 -2.81 10.27
CA LYS A 379 33.30 -2.13 11.30
C LYS A 379 32.14 -3.03 11.71
N ILE A 380 32.26 -3.69 12.85
CA ILE A 380 31.21 -4.54 13.42
C ILE A 380 30.44 -3.74 14.46
N SER A 381 29.11 -3.66 14.33
CA SER A 381 28.26 -3.05 15.35
C SER A 381 28.40 -3.75 16.70
N GLU A 382 28.38 -2.97 17.80
CA GLU A 382 28.35 -3.50 19.16
C GLU A 382 27.14 -4.43 19.39
N LEU A 383 26.03 -4.17 18.70
CA LEU A 383 24.81 -4.99 18.78
C LEU A 383 24.78 -6.15 17.76
N ALA A 384 25.82 -6.36 16.96
CA ALA A 384 25.82 -7.36 15.88
C ALA A 384 25.47 -8.77 16.38
N PHE A 385 25.81 -9.11 17.62
CA PHE A 385 25.58 -10.41 18.26
C PHE A 385 24.50 -10.39 19.35
N GLY A 386 23.78 -9.28 19.56
CA GLY A 386 22.79 -9.10 20.63
C GLY A 386 23.31 -8.38 21.88
N PHE A 387 22.44 -8.21 22.88
CA PHE A 387 22.74 -7.47 24.12
C PHE A 387 23.61 -8.25 25.12
N ASP A 388 23.56 -9.59 25.09
CA ASP A 388 24.17 -10.45 26.12
C ASP A 388 25.64 -10.83 25.86
N ASN A 389 26.25 -10.28 24.80
CA ASN A 389 27.59 -10.63 24.32
C ASN A 389 28.61 -9.46 24.41
N CYS A 390 28.29 -8.41 25.17
CA CYS A 390 29.17 -7.26 25.43
C CYS A 390 29.96 -7.43 26.74
#